data_AF-R7U1Q4-F1
#
_entry.id   AF-R7U1Q4-F1
#
_cell.length_a   1.000
_cell.length_b   1.000
_cell.length_c   1.000
_cell.angle_alpha   90.00
_cell.angle_beta   90.00
_cell.angle_gamma   90.00
#
_symmetry.space_group_name_H-M   'P 1'
#
loop_
_entity.id
_entity.type
_entity.pdbx_description
1 polymer ?
#
loop_
_entity_poly.entity_id
_entity_poly.type
_entity_poly.pdbx_seq_one_letter_code
_entity_poly.pdbx_strand_id
1 'polypeptide(L)' 'MRVDLREIDREARFARYSTFRVGSEEEQFTLTIDGYSGNAGNAMIAHNSRAFSTKDRDNDAYINRDCANLS' A
#
# COMPACT_ATOMS: atom_id res chain seq x y z
N MET A 1 -4.63 -8.76 6.66
CA MET A 1 -4.93 -7.32 6.86
C MET A 1 -6.33 -6.99 6.32
N ARG A 2 -7.04 -6.02 6.91
CA ARG A 2 -8.30 -5.47 6.39
C ARG A 2 -8.22 -3.93 6.39
N VAL A 3 -8.71 -3.31 5.33
CA VAL A 3 -8.86 -1.87 5.16
C VAL A 3 -10.34 -1.60 4.96
N ASP A 4 -10.92 -0.74 5.80
CA ASP A 4 -12.31 -0.29 5.70
C ASP A 4 -12.33 1.17 5.20
N LEU A 5 -13.11 1.42 4.16
CA LEU A 5 -13.24 2.71 3.48
C LEU A 5 -14.67 3.21 3.63
N ARG A 6 -14.84 4.47 4.01
CA ARG A 6 -16.14 5.12 4.11
C ARG A 6 -16.08 6.53 3.53
N GLU A 7 -16.94 6.81 2.58
CA GLU A 7 -17.25 8.19 2.17
C GLU A 7 -18.48 8.66 2.94
N ILE A 8 -18.57 9.98 3.20
CA ILE A 8 -19.58 10.58 4.09
C ILE A 8 -21.02 10.26 3.63
N ASP A 9 -21.25 10.00 2.34
CA ASP A 9 -22.57 9.72 1.76
C ASP A 9 -22.62 8.44 0.89
N ARG A 10 -21.70 7.49 1.07
CA ARG A 10 -21.72 6.21 0.35
C ARG A 10 -21.68 5.01 1.28
N GLU A 11 -22.06 3.87 0.74
CA GLU A 11 -21.88 2.57 1.39
C GLU A 11 -20.41 2.34 1.75
N ALA A 12 -20.19 1.82 2.95
CA ALA A 12 -18.86 1.40 3.39
C ALA A 12 -18.36 0.23 2.52
N ARG A 13 -17.08 0.29 2.16
CA ARG A 13 -16.40 -0.74 1.38
C ARG A 13 -15.21 -1.28 2.15
N PHE A 14 -14.74 -2.48 1.79
CA PHE A 14 -13.55 -3.06 2.40
C PHE A 14 -12.68 -3.79 1.39
N ALA A 15 -11.39 -3.84 1.71
CA ALA A 15 -10.40 -4.70 1.08
C ALA A 15 -9.75 -5.57 2.16
N ARG A 16 -9.69 -6.88 1.96
CA ARG A 16 -9.04 -7.84 2.85
C ARG A 16 -7.96 -8.59 2.07
N TYR A 17 -6.80 -8.75 2.69
CA TYR A 17 -5.68 -9.54 2.20
C TYR A 17 -5.40 -10.66 3.21
N SER A 18 -5.42 -11.91 2.76
CA SER A 18 -5.12 -13.07 3.62
C SER A 18 -3.63 -13.09 4.00
N THR A 19 -2.77 -12.65 3.09
CA THR A 19 -1.33 -12.46 3.35
C THR A 19 -1.05 -10.98 3.53
N PHE A 20 -0.35 -10.65 4.60
CA PHE A 20 0.19 -9.31 4.85
C PHE A 20 1.49 -9.44 5.64
N ARG A 21 2.57 -8.89 5.09
CA ARG A 21 3.87 -8.81 5.75
C ARG A 21 4.52 -7.48 5.38
N VAL A 22 5.22 -6.91 6.35
CA VAL A 22 6.16 -5.80 6.15
C VAL A 22 7.56 -6.34 6.42
N GLY A 23 8.49 -6.08 5.51
CA GLY A 23 9.89 -6.45 5.68
C GLY A 23 10.55 -5.75 6.87
N SER A 24 11.75 -6.20 7.20
CA SER A 24 12.66 -5.52 8.13
C SER A 24 13.16 -4.19 7.56
N GLU A 25 13.92 -3.44 8.36
CA GLU A 25 14.59 -2.21 7.92
C GLU A 25 15.61 -2.48 6.80
N GLU A 26 16.34 -3.60 6.87
CA GLU A 26 17.28 -4.05 5.82
C GLU A 26 16.56 -4.31 4.49
N GLU A 27 15.32 -4.81 4.56
CA GLU A 27 14.42 -4.98 3.41
C GLU A 27 13.64 -3.69 3.07
N GLN A 28 14.00 -2.53 3.64
CA GLN A 28 13.35 -1.24 3.44
C GLN A 28 11.83 -1.28 3.70
N PHE A 29 11.40 -2.10 4.67
CA PHE A 29 9.99 -2.33 5.01
C PHE A 29 9.13 -2.73 3.81
N THR A 30 9.68 -3.52 2.88
CA THR A 30 8.97 -3.95 1.67
C THR A 30 7.63 -4.64 1.99
N LEU A 31 6.57 -4.22 1.31
CA LEU A 31 5.23 -4.77 1.46
C LEU A 31 5.08 -6.10 0.72
N THR A 32 4.51 -7.12 1.36
CA THR A 32 4.02 -8.34 0.70
C THR A 32 2.54 -8.55 1.03
N ILE A 33 1.69 -8.58 0.02
CA ILE A 33 0.24 -8.83 0.13
C ILE A 33 -0.25 -9.86 -0.89
N ASP A 34 -1.24 -10.65 -0.50
CA ASP A 34 -1.91 -11.61 -1.38
C ASP A 34 -3.31 -11.98 -0.85
N GLY A 35 -4.09 -12.69 -1.66
CA GLY A 35 -5.42 -13.21 -1.33
C GLY A 35 -6.43 -12.09 -1.10
N TYR A 36 -6.47 -11.15 -2.04
CA TYR A 36 -7.46 -10.07 -2.04
C TYR A 36 -8.89 -10.62 -2.03
N SER A 37 -9.73 -10.03 -1.18
CA SER A 37 -11.18 -10.19 -1.17
C SER A 37 -11.84 -8.89 -0.71
N GLY A 38 -13.07 -8.63 -1.13
CA GLY A 38 -13.84 -7.44 -0.73
C GLY A 38 -14.40 -6.65 -1.90
N ASN A 39 -15.09 -5.55 -1.58
CA ASN A 39 -15.86 -4.73 -2.52
C ASN A 39 -15.27 -3.32 -2.75
N ALA A 40 -14.11 -3.00 -2.15
CA ALA A 40 -13.42 -1.73 -2.34
C ALA A 40 -12.67 -1.63 -3.68
N GLY A 41 -12.39 -2.76 -4.34
CA GLY A 41 -11.44 -2.84 -5.44
C GLY A 41 -10.01 -3.09 -4.92
N ASN A 42 -9.19 -3.74 -5.74
CA ASN A 42 -7.84 -4.17 -5.33
C ASN A 42 -6.76 -3.11 -5.65
N ALA A 43 -6.90 -1.90 -5.10
CA ALA A 43 -5.97 -0.80 -5.40
C ALA A 43 -4.56 -1.03 -4.83
N MET A 44 -4.43 -1.68 -3.67
CA MET A 44 -3.12 -1.90 -3.02
C MET A 44 -2.20 -2.85 -3.79
N ILE A 45 -2.70 -3.61 -4.78
CA ILE A 45 -1.86 -4.53 -5.57
C ILE A 45 -0.73 -3.81 -6.31
N ALA A 46 -0.94 -2.55 -6.69
CA ALA A 46 0.10 -1.72 -7.33
C ALA A 46 1.30 -1.44 -6.40
N HIS A 47 1.09 -1.57 -5.09
CA HIS A 47 2.10 -1.37 -4.05
C HIS A 47 2.70 -2.69 -3.54
N ASN A 48 2.24 -3.85 -4.02
CA ASN A 48 2.85 -5.13 -3.65
C ASN A 48 4.31 -5.16 -4.09
N SER A 49 5.19 -5.69 -3.24
CA SER A 49 6.64 -5.73 -3.44
C SER A 49 7.32 -4.37 -3.59
N ARG A 50 6.69 -3.28 -3.13
CA ARG A 50 7.31 -1.94 -3.06
C ARG A 50 7.89 -1.68 -1.67
N ALA A 51 9.04 -1.01 -1.63
CA ALA A 51 9.66 -0.52 -0.41
C ALA A 51 8.92 0.71 0.14
N PHE A 52 9.04 0.94 1.45
CA PHE A 52 8.47 2.11 2.10
C PHE A 52 9.30 3.36 1.80
N SER A 53 8.66 4.46 1.43
CA SER A 53 9.34 5.73 1.12
C SER A 53 8.83 6.85 2.02
N THR A 54 9.72 7.77 2.38
CA THR A 54 9.45 8.98 3.18
C THR A 54 10.10 10.19 2.51
N LYS A 55 9.75 11.41 2.94
CA LYS A 55 10.28 12.66 2.35
C LYS A 55 11.81 12.76 2.36
N ASP A 56 12.45 12.07 3.29
CA ASP A 56 13.90 12.02 3.50
C ASP A 56 14.55 10.72 2.98
N ARG A 57 13.74 9.77 2.49
CA ARG A 57 14.21 8.47 2.00
C ARG A 57 13.35 7.99 0.83
N ASP A 58 13.80 8.33 -0.37
CA ASP A 58 13.22 7.86 -1.63
C ASP A 58 13.62 6.40 -1.90
N ASN A 59 12.68 5.49 -1.68
CA ASN A 59 12.80 4.08 -2.06
C ASN A 59 11.71 3.70 -3.08
N ASP A 60 11.13 4.68 -3.77
CA ASP A 60 10.05 4.42 -4.70
C ASP A 60 10.59 3.94 -6.06
N ALA A 61 9.69 3.56 -6.96
CA ALA A 61 10.05 2.91 -8.22
C ALA A 61 10.33 3.88 -9.36
N TYR A 62 10.21 5.18 -9.12
CA TYR A 62 10.24 6.18 -10.16
C TYR A 62 11.60 6.87 -10.23
N ILE A 63 12.15 6.93 -11.43
CA ILE A 63 13.53 7.39 -11.65
C ILE A 63 13.66 8.92 -11.53
N ASN A 64 12.60 9.67 -11.88
CA ASN A 64 12.64 11.13 -12.02
C ASN A 64 11.64 11.85 -11.11
N ARG A 65 11.16 11.20 -10.05
CA ARG A 65 10.22 11.77 -9.09
C ARG A 65 10.31 11.02 -7.77
N ASP A 66 10.10 11.75 -6.70
CA ASP A 66 9.91 11.21 -5.36
C ASP A 66 8.45 11.42 -4.97
N CYS A 67 7.69 10.33 -4.89
CA CYS A 67 6.27 10.34 -4.55
C CYS A 67 5.98 10.94 -3.17
N ALA A 68 6.89 10.80 -2.20
CA ALA A 68 6.70 11.36 -0.86
C ALA A 68 6.91 12.88 -0.84
N ASN A 69 7.64 13.43 -1.81
CA ASN A 69 7.92 14.86 -1.95
C ASN A 69 6.99 15.62 -2.92
N LEU A 70 5.95 14.98 -3.47
CA LEU A 70 4.94 15.62 -4.33
C LEU A 70 3.82 16.37 -3.57
N SER A 71 3.89 16.43 -2.23
CA SER A 71 2.85 16.99 -1.34
C SER A 71 3.16 18.40 -0.84
#